data_AF-A0A7V3G129-F1
#
_entry.id   AF-A0A7V3G129-F1
#
_cell.length_a   1.000
_cell.length_b   1.000
_cell.length_c   1.000
_cell.angle_alpha   90.00
_cell.angle_beta   90.00
_cell.angle_gamma   90.00
#
_symmetry.space_group_name_H-M   'P 1'
#
loop_
_entity.id
_entity.type
_entity.pdbx_description
1 polymer ?
#
loop_
_entity_poly.entity_id
_entity_poly.type
_entity_poly.pdbx_seq_one_letter_code
_entity_poly.pdbx_strand_id
1 'polypeptide(L)' 'MFTRTTRHWVPPTILGTAVTLLLFGSESGSAATLKVPGDHKTIQAAIDAAAPGDTVLVAP' A
#
# COMPACT_ATOMS: atom_id res chain seq x y z
N MET A 1 11.79 2.78 52.42
CA MET A 1 10.94 1.75 51.79
C MET A 1 10.59 2.26 50.39
N PHE A 2 11.33 1.85 49.36
CA PHE A 2 11.14 2.31 47.98
C PHE A 2 10.30 1.29 47.21
N THR A 3 9.08 1.66 46.84
CA THR A 3 8.22 0.86 45.94
C THR A 3 8.30 1.48 44.53
N ARG A 4 9.14 0.92 43.66
CA ARG A 4 9.17 1.29 42.24
C ARG A 4 8.21 0.39 41.48
N THR A 5 7.09 1.00 41.11
CA THR A 5 6.01 0.50 40.26
C THR A 5 6.54 -0.24 39.03
N THR A 6 5.99 -1.42 38.81
CA THR A 6 6.26 -2.34 37.71
C THR A 6 6.06 -1.66 36.35
N ARG A 7 7.15 -1.51 35.61
CA ARG A 7 7.12 -1.25 34.16
C ARG A 7 6.24 -2.32 33.51
N HIS A 8 5.21 -1.91 32.77
CA HIS A 8 4.43 -2.78 31.90
C HIS A 8 5.39 -3.33 30.84
N TRP A 9 5.85 -4.57 31.05
CA TRP A 9 6.71 -5.26 30.10
C TRP A 9 5.85 -5.55 28.86
N VAL A 10 6.23 -4.96 27.73
CA VAL A 10 5.58 -5.23 26.45
C VAL A 10 6.26 -6.48 25.89
N PRO A 11 5.55 -7.62 25.76
CA PRO A 11 6.16 -8.81 25.20
C PRO A 11 6.72 -8.51 23.80
N PRO A 12 7.90 -9.05 23.44
CA PRO A 12 8.54 -8.78 22.15
C PRO A 12 7.67 -9.20 20.95
N THR A 13 6.70 -10.08 21.16
CA THR A 13 5.68 -10.45 20.16
C THR A 13 4.75 -9.29 19.80
N ILE A 14 4.34 -8.45 20.75
CA ILE A 14 3.50 -7.27 20.49
C ILE A 14 4.28 -6.20 19.73
N LEU A 15 5.58 -6.08 20.00
CA LEU A 15 6.45 -5.18 19.26
C LEU A 15 6.64 -5.68 17.82
N GLY A 16 6.84 -6.99 17.62
CA GLY A 16 6.95 -7.60 16.30
C GLY A 16 5.67 -7.45 15.47
N THR A 17 4.49 -7.71 16.06
CA THR A 17 3.21 -7.58 15.35
C THR A 17 2.86 -6.13 15.02
N ALA A 18 3.13 -5.18 15.91
CA ALA A 18 2.93 -3.75 15.62
C ALA A 18 3.85 -3.25 14.51
N VAL A 19 5.11 -3.72 14.47
CA VAL A 19 6.07 -3.37 13.41
C VAL A 19 5.63 -3.94 12.06
N THR A 20 5.17 -5.19 12.02
CA THR A 20 4.58 -5.79 10.81
C THR A 20 3.35 -5.01 10.33
N LEU A 21 2.42 -4.64 11.22
CA LEU A 21 1.22 -3.88 10.85
C LEU A 21 1.56 -2.49 10.28
N LEU A 22 2.63 -1.85 10.78
CA LEU A 22 3.17 -0.61 10.22
C LEU A 22 3.85 -0.81 8.85
N LEU A 23 4.50 -1.96 8.63
CA LEU A 23 5.22 -2.26 7.38
C LEU A 23 4.28 -2.62 6.22
N PHE A 24 3.07 -3.10 6.50
CA PHE A 24 2.04 -3.46 5.50
C PHE A 24 0.86 -2.47 5.48
N GLY A 25 1.00 -1.34 6.17
CA GLY A 25 -0.05 -0.33 6.31
C GLY A 25 -0.27 0.49 5.04
N SER A 26 -1.20 0.01 4.20
CA SER A 26 -2.09 0.82 3.37
C SER A 26 -1.49 1.42 2.08
N GLU A 27 -1.55 0.65 0.99
CA GLU A 27 -1.49 1.18 -0.37
C GLU A 27 -2.85 1.78 -0.74
N SER A 28 -3.12 2.99 -0.25
CA SER A 28 -4.28 3.76 -0.71
C SER A 28 -3.97 4.36 -2.08
N GLY A 29 -3.85 3.50 -3.10
CA GLY A 29 -3.76 3.92 -4.50
C GLY A 29 -5.16 4.27 -5.00
N SER A 30 -5.38 5.54 -5.35
CA SER A 30 -6.55 5.89 -6.15
C SER A 30 -6.37 5.28 -7.54
N ALA A 31 -7.32 4.45 -7.97
CA ALA A 31 -7.33 3.90 -9.32
C ALA A 31 -7.23 5.00 -10.39
N ALA A 32 -6.23 4.93 -11.24
CA ALA A 32 -6.02 5.83 -12.37
C ALA A 32 -6.79 5.33 -13.60
N THR A 33 -7.19 6.28 -14.46
CA THR A 33 -7.69 5.96 -15.81
C THR A 33 -6.58 6.23 -16.83
N LEU A 34 -6.08 5.17 -17.45
CA LEU A 34 -5.01 5.22 -18.46
C LEU A 34 -5.63 5.18 -19.85
N LYS A 35 -5.52 6.26 -20.64
CA LYS A 35 -6.17 6.34 -21.95
C LYS A 35 -5.25 5.85 -23.05
N VAL A 36 -5.80 5.09 -23.98
CA VAL A 36 -5.12 4.68 -25.21
C VAL A 36 -5.93 5.20 -26.40
N PRO A 37 -5.33 5.96 -27.34
CA PRO A 37 -3.90 6.31 -27.44
C PRO A 37 -3.44 7.55 -26.65
N GLY A 38 -4.34 8.18 -25.86
CA GLY A 38 -4.11 9.52 -25.28
C GLY A 38 -2.90 9.63 -24.33
N ASP A 39 -2.83 8.75 -23.32
CA ASP A 39 -1.74 8.70 -22.34
C ASP A 39 -0.64 7.71 -22.78
N HIS A 40 -1.06 6.56 -23.34
CA HIS A 40 -0.16 5.53 -23.86
C HIS A 40 -0.48 5.21 -25.31
N LYS A 41 0.57 5.13 -26.15
CA LYS A 41 0.42 4.87 -27.60
C LYS A 41 -0.12 3.48 -27.92
N THR A 42 0.06 2.52 -27.03
CA THR A 42 -0.35 1.12 -27.22
C THR A 42 -1.02 0.60 -25.96
N ILE A 43 -1.87 -0.42 -26.13
CA ILE A 43 -2.54 -1.09 -25.01
C ILE A 43 -1.51 -1.73 -24.08
N GLN A 44 -0.48 -2.39 -24.63
CA GLN A 44 0.54 -3.04 -23.82
C GLN A 44 1.28 -2.04 -22.91
N ALA A 45 1.63 -0.86 -23.44
CA ALA A 45 2.29 0.17 -22.63
C ALA A 45 1.40 0.70 -21.50
N ALA A 46 0.07 0.74 -21.68
CA ALA A 46 -0.86 1.07 -20.60
C ALA A 46 -0.97 -0.05 -19.56
N ILE A 47 -0.97 -1.32 -19.99
CA ILE A 47 -1.01 -2.48 -19.08
C ILE A 47 0.28 -2.57 -18.26
N ASP A 48 1.44 -2.37 -18.88
CA ASP A 48 2.73 -2.41 -18.20
C ASP A 48 2.86 -1.29 -17.14
N ALA A 49 2.13 -0.19 -17.32
CA ALA A 49 2.10 0.95 -16.39
C ALA A 49 0.97 0.88 -15.35
N ALA A 50 -0.02 0.00 -15.51
CA ALA A 50 -1.20 -0.06 -14.66
C ALA A 50 -0.88 -0.68 -13.30
N ALA A 51 -1.34 -0.02 -12.24
CA ALA A 51 -1.39 -0.57 -10.90
C ALA A 51 -2.69 -1.37 -10.68
N PRO A 52 -2.74 -2.25 -9.66
CA PRO A 52 -3.97 -2.92 -9.28
C PRO A 52 -5.10 -1.92 -9.00
N GLY A 53 -6.23 -2.10 -9.69
CA GLY A 53 -7.39 -1.22 -9.59
C GLY A 53 -7.50 -0.16 -10.68
N ASP A 54 -6.44 0.08 -11.45
CA ASP A 54 -6.48 1.02 -12.58
C ASP A 54 -7.41 0.54 -13.70
N THR A 55 -7.90 1.50 -14.49
CA THR A 55 -8.74 1.25 -15.67
C THR A 55 -8.02 1.70 -16.94
N VAL A 56 -7.84 0.78 -17.88
CA VAL A 56 -7.34 1.10 -19.22
C VAL A 56 -8.52 1.45 -20.12
N LEU A 57 -8.67 2.72 -20.49
CA LEU A 57 -9.73 3.22 -21.36
C LEU A 57 -9.24 3.27 -22.81
N VAL A 58 -9.80 2.42 -23.66
CA VAL A 58 -9.46 2.35 -25.09
C VAL A 58 -10.49 3.15 -25.88
N ALA A 59 -10.02 4.18 -26.58
CA ALA A 59 -10.85 4.91 -27.54
C ALA A 59 -11.11 4.06 -28.80
N PRO A 60 -12.28 4.19 -29.46
CA PRO A 60 -12.60 3.47 -30.69
C PRO A 60 -11.69 3.83 -31.86
#